data_AF-A0A2G9YP60-F1
#
_entry.id   AF-A0A2G9YP60-F1
#
_cell.length_a   1.000
_cell.length_b   1.000
_cell.length_c   1.000
_cell.angle_alpha   90.00
_cell.angle_beta   90.00
_cell.angle_gamma   90.00
#
_symmetry.space_group_name_H-M   'P 1'
#
loop_
_entity.id
_entity.type
_entity.pdbx_description
1 polymer ?
#
loop_
_entity_poly.entity_id
_entity_poly.type
_entity_poly.pdbx_seq_one_letter_code
_entity_poly.pdbx_strand_id
1 'polypeptide(L)'
;MEEKKRSTGVTVFGWLFIIGGAWSILTLIILGRTIKGTGNIYYFISSSLSFICGIYILKLRSWAKQLAIILCLVSVIFIIIVMPGVVNDAVKNFYKQEDIKRQVILEKIKPEYQKEALESLKQKRAEIDKSIPTVKRTMFLMGIGIPVARALIVIYFFTRPKVKEQFME
;
A
#
# COMPACT_ATOMS: atom_id res chain seq x y z
N MET A 1 -7.19 -22.06 33.84
CA MET A 1 -7.36 -20.82 33.05
C MET A 1 -8.69 -20.92 32.36
N GLU A 2 -9.70 -20.17 32.81
CA GLU A 2 -10.97 -20.09 32.08
C GLU A 2 -10.69 -19.59 30.66
N GLU A 3 -11.14 -20.34 29.65
CA GLU A 3 -11.07 -19.87 28.25
C GLU A 3 -11.97 -18.64 28.13
N LYS A 4 -11.36 -17.45 28.14
CA LYS A 4 -12.07 -16.21 27.86
C LYS A 4 -12.79 -16.33 26.52
N LYS A 5 -14.11 -16.19 26.55
CA LYS A 5 -14.96 -16.28 25.35
C LYS A 5 -14.67 -15.11 24.41
N ARG A 6 -13.85 -15.37 23.40
CA ARG A 6 -13.43 -14.40 22.39
C ARG A 6 -14.60 -14.07 21.45
N SER A 7 -14.75 -12.79 21.08
CA SER A 7 -15.75 -12.42 20.07
C SER A 7 -15.31 -12.87 18.67
N THR A 8 -16.28 -13.16 17.81
CA THR A 8 -16.02 -13.46 16.40
C THR A 8 -15.23 -12.34 15.72
N GLY A 9 -15.55 -11.08 16.03
CA GLY A 9 -14.84 -9.93 15.48
C GLY A 9 -13.35 -9.89 15.84
N VAL A 10 -13.00 -10.12 17.12
CA VAL A 10 -11.59 -10.17 17.55
C VAL A 10 -10.84 -11.32 16.87
N THR A 11 -11.52 -12.45 16.66
CA THR A 11 -10.95 -13.58 15.92
C THR A 11 -10.64 -13.20 14.47
N VAL A 12 -11.59 -12.56 13.79
CA VAL A 12 -11.42 -12.09 12.39
C VAL A 12 -10.29 -11.08 12.29
N PHE A 13 -10.25 -10.07 13.16
CA PHE A 13 -9.16 -9.08 13.15
C PHE A 13 -7.80 -9.72 13.46
N GLY A 14 -7.71 -10.62 14.43
CA GLY A 14 -6.46 -11.35 14.71
C GLY A 14 -5.93 -12.08 13.46
N TRP A 15 -6.80 -12.81 12.75
CA TRP A 15 -6.43 -13.46 11.50
C TRP A 15 -6.09 -12.49 10.38
N LEU A 16 -6.81 -11.38 10.23
CA LEU A 16 -6.48 -10.35 9.22
C LEU A 16 -5.08 -9.76 9.43
N PHE A 17 -4.66 -9.57 10.68
CA PHE A 17 -3.31 -9.09 11.01
C PHE A 17 -2.24 -10.14 10.72
N ILE A 18 -2.51 -11.41 11.04
CA ILE A 18 -1.63 -12.55 10.75
C ILE A 18 -1.46 -12.75 9.24
N ILE A 19 -2.57 -12.91 8.51
CA ILE A 19 -2.58 -13.13 7.06
C ILE A 19 -1.97 -11.92 6.35
N GLY A 20 -2.35 -10.70 6.76
CA GLY A 20 -1.79 -9.47 6.19
C GLY A 20 -0.28 -9.34 6.41
N GLY A 21 0.20 -9.67 7.61
CA GLY A 21 1.64 -9.68 7.92
C GLY A 21 2.40 -10.72 7.10
N ALA A 22 1.88 -11.95 7.03
CA ALA A 22 2.48 -13.03 6.24
C ALA A 22 2.50 -12.71 4.74
N TRP A 23 1.41 -12.18 4.20
CA TRP A 23 1.32 -11.75 2.81
C TRP A 23 2.33 -10.65 2.49
N SER A 24 2.48 -9.67 3.38
CA SER A 24 3.44 -8.58 3.21
C SER A 24 4.89 -9.07 3.24
N ILE A 25 5.23 -10.01 4.13
CA ILE A 25 6.55 -10.67 4.13
C ILE A 25 6.77 -11.45 2.83
N LEU A 26 5.79 -12.23 2.37
CA LEU A 26 5.88 -12.96 1.11
C LEU A 26 6.08 -12.02 -0.08
N THR A 27 5.34 -10.91 -0.12
CA THR A 27 5.47 -9.87 -1.14
C THR A 27 6.89 -9.30 -1.12
N LEU A 28 7.46 -9.06 0.06
CA LEU A 28 8.83 -8.59 0.22
C LEU A 28 9.87 -9.63 -0.23
N ILE A 29 9.63 -10.93 -0.04
CA ILE A 29 10.53 -11.97 -0.54
C ILE A 29 10.50 -12.03 -2.07
N ILE A 30 9.31 -11.95 -2.69
CA ILE A 30 9.12 -12.05 -4.14
C ILE A 30 9.59 -10.78 -4.86
N LEU A 31 9.21 -9.60 -4.35
CA LEU A 31 9.45 -8.29 -4.98
C LEU A 31 10.59 -7.49 -4.33
N GLY A 32 11.15 -7.93 -3.20
CA GLY A 32 12.25 -7.23 -2.50
C GLY A 32 13.55 -7.19 -3.28
N ARG A 33 13.66 -7.94 -4.40
CA ARG A 33 14.75 -7.78 -5.37
C ARG A 33 14.67 -6.46 -6.15
N THR A 34 13.53 -5.79 -6.18
CA THR A 34 13.32 -4.57 -6.98
C THR A 34 13.36 -3.27 -6.16
N ILE A 35 13.07 -3.32 -4.86
CA ILE A 35 13.09 -2.15 -3.97
C ILE A 35 14.46 -2.10 -3.28
N LYS A 36 15.34 -1.18 -3.66
CA LYS A 36 16.62 -0.94 -2.94
C LYS A 36 16.42 0.19 -1.92
N GLY A 37 16.85 0.00 -0.66
CA GLY A 37 16.92 1.06 0.36
C GLY A 37 16.12 0.82 1.65
N THR A 38 15.97 1.88 2.46
CA THR A 38 15.35 1.90 3.81
C THR A 38 13.89 1.48 3.85
N GLY A 39 13.18 1.52 2.72
CA GLY A 39 11.79 1.05 2.60
C GLY A 39 11.63 -0.44 2.95
N ASN A 40 12.57 -1.30 2.56
CA ASN A 40 12.47 -2.75 2.84
C ASN A 40 12.53 -3.05 4.33
N ILE A 41 13.35 -2.31 5.09
CA ILE A 41 13.49 -2.51 6.52
C ILE A 41 12.19 -2.11 7.22
N TYR A 42 11.59 -0.98 6.84
CA TYR A 42 10.30 -0.56 7.37
C TYR A 42 9.20 -1.59 7.07
N TYR A 43 9.08 -2.06 5.83
CA TYR A 43 8.08 -3.07 5.47
C TYR A 43 8.29 -4.38 6.23
N PHE A 44 9.53 -4.85 6.38
CA PHE A 44 9.83 -6.06 7.13
C PHE A 44 9.46 -5.93 8.62
N ILE A 45 9.87 -4.83 9.27
CA ILE A 45 9.57 -4.55 10.68
C ILE A 45 8.06 -4.42 10.89
N SER A 46 7.39 -3.63 10.06
CA SER A 46 5.94 -3.41 10.14
C SER A 46 5.16 -4.72 9.95
N SER A 47 5.57 -5.56 8.99
CA SER A 47 4.91 -6.85 8.74
C SER A 47 5.11 -7.85 9.88
N SER A 48 6.32 -7.87 10.46
CA SER A 48 6.64 -8.72 11.61
C SER A 48 5.86 -8.29 12.85
N LEU A 49 5.78 -6.98 13.11
CA LEU A 49 4.95 -6.40 14.16
C LEU A 49 3.46 -6.69 13.95
N SER A 50 2.97 -6.59 12.72
CA SER A 50 1.57 -6.96 12.38
C SER A 50 1.28 -8.42 12.67
N PHE A 51 2.19 -9.33 12.32
CA PHE A 51 2.06 -10.76 12.58
C PHE A 51 2.04 -11.06 14.08
N ILE A 52 3.00 -10.52 14.83
CA ILE A 52 3.08 -10.65 16.30
C ILE A 52 1.81 -10.08 16.94
N CYS A 53 1.41 -8.87 16.54
CA CYS A 53 0.20 -8.21 17.01
C CYS A 53 -1.05 -9.08 16.80
N GLY A 54 -1.21 -9.68 15.62
CA GLY A 54 -2.32 -10.58 15.32
C GLY A 54 -2.39 -11.79 16.26
N ILE A 55 -1.25 -12.43 16.55
CA ILE A 55 -1.17 -13.54 17.52
C ILE A 55 -1.59 -13.07 18.92
N TYR A 56 -1.11 -11.92 19.38
CA TYR A 56 -1.42 -11.42 20.72
C TYR A 56 -2.83 -10.82 20.85
N ILE A 57 -3.44 -10.35 19.76
CA ILE A 57 -4.88 -10.03 19.68
C ILE A 57 -5.70 -11.30 19.91
N LEU A 58 -5.32 -12.43 19.30
CA LEU A 58 -6.01 -13.71 19.50
C LEU A 58 -5.87 -14.24 20.94
N LYS A 59 -4.79 -13.86 21.64
CA LYS A 59 -4.54 -14.11 23.07
C LYS A 59 -5.13 -13.04 24.00
N LEU A 60 -5.93 -12.11 23.48
CA LEU A 60 -6.63 -11.07 24.25
C LEU A 60 -5.70 -10.18 25.12
N ARG A 61 -4.45 -9.95 24.72
CA ARG A 61 -3.54 -9.07 25.47
C ARG A 61 -3.87 -7.59 25.25
N SER A 62 -4.02 -6.83 26.34
CA SER A 62 -4.36 -5.40 26.33
C SER A 62 -3.39 -4.53 25.52
N TRP A 63 -2.09 -4.77 25.65
CA TRP A 63 -1.05 -4.06 24.92
C TRP A 63 -1.12 -4.30 23.40
N ALA A 64 -1.57 -5.48 22.96
CA ALA A 64 -1.62 -5.84 21.53
C ALA A 64 -2.62 -4.97 20.76
N LYS A 65 -3.74 -4.63 21.41
CA LYS A 65 -4.73 -3.68 20.88
C LYS A 65 -4.14 -2.28 20.69
N GLN A 66 -3.41 -1.78 21.69
CA GLN A 66 -2.78 -0.46 21.61
C GLN A 66 -1.72 -0.45 20.50
N LEU A 67 -0.92 -1.52 20.41
CA LEU A 67 0.07 -1.69 19.36
C LEU A 67 -0.58 -1.73 17.96
N ALA A 68 -1.72 -2.41 17.79
CA ALA A 68 -2.46 -2.45 16.52
C ALA A 68 -2.88 -1.04 16.06
N ILE A 69 -3.41 -0.23 16.99
CA ILE A 69 -3.83 1.15 16.72
C ILE A 69 -2.62 2.00 16.33
N ILE A 70 -1.52 1.92 17.10
CA ILE A 70 -0.29 2.66 16.82
C ILE A 70 0.27 2.27 15.46
N LEU A 71 0.34 0.97 15.14
CA LEU A 71 0.81 0.49 13.84
C LEU A 71 -0.04 1.04 12.69
N CYS A 72 -1.36 1.05 12.83
CA CYS A 72 -2.24 1.66 11.83
C CYS A 72 -1.95 3.15 11.64
N LEU A 73 -1.80 3.93 12.72
CA LEU A 73 -1.50 5.36 12.62
C LEU A 73 -0.15 5.63 11.97
N VAL A 74 0.90 4.92 12.40
CA VAL A 74 2.25 5.03 11.82
C VAL A 74 2.24 4.66 10.35
N SER A 75 1.48 3.63 9.95
CA SER A 75 1.35 3.23 8.54
C SER A 75 0.67 4.30 7.70
N VAL A 76 -0.36 4.97 8.23
CA VAL A 76 -1.04 6.08 7.54
C VAL A 76 -0.09 7.26 7.34
N ILE A 77 0.63 7.66 8.39
CA ILE A 77 1.61 8.76 8.32
C ILE A 77 2.70 8.44 7.30
N PHE A 78 3.25 7.22 7.35
CA PHE A 78 4.27 6.78 6.41
C PHE A 78 3.78 6.84 4.96
N ILE A 79 2.57 6.36 4.69
CA ILE A 79 1.98 6.40 3.34
C ILE A 79 1.76 7.84 2.88
N ILE A 80 1.29 8.75 3.75
CA ILE A 80 1.11 10.17 3.40
C ILE A 80 2.44 10.81 2.97
N ILE A 81 3.55 10.46 3.64
CA ILE A 81 4.88 10.97 3.33
C ILE A 81 5.44 10.38 2.03
N VAL A 82 5.26 9.06 1.81
CA VAL A 82 5.87 8.34 0.69
C VAL A 82 5.06 8.45 -0.61
N MET A 83 3.73 8.54 -0.52
CA MET A 83 2.84 8.50 -1.68
C MET A 83 3.10 9.61 -2.72
N PRO A 84 3.38 10.88 -2.34
CA PRO A 84 3.73 11.91 -3.32
C PRO A 84 4.94 11.53 -4.18
N GLY A 85 5.97 10.94 -3.56
CA GLY A 85 7.16 10.45 -4.27
C GLY A 85 6.81 9.33 -5.25
N VAL A 86 6.04 8.34 -4.80
CA VAL A 86 5.60 7.21 -5.63
C VAL A 86 4.78 7.67 -6.84
N VAL A 87 3.84 8.60 -6.65
CA VAL A 87 3.03 9.15 -7.75
C VAL A 87 3.90 9.92 -8.75
N ASN A 88 4.84 10.72 -8.27
CA ASN A 88 5.74 11.47 -9.15
C ASN A 88 6.69 10.55 -9.93
N ASP A 89 7.24 9.51 -9.29
CA ASP A 89 8.09 8.53 -9.95
C ASP A 89 7.32 7.71 -10.98
N ALA A 90 6.07 7.33 -10.70
CA ALA A 90 5.22 6.64 -11.67
C ALA A 90 4.99 7.48 -12.92
N VAL A 91 4.70 8.78 -12.76
CA VAL A 91 4.52 9.73 -13.88
C VAL A 91 5.84 9.92 -14.64
N LYS A 92 6.97 10.03 -13.94
CA LYS A 92 8.29 10.15 -14.58
C LYS A 92 8.65 8.91 -15.40
N ASN A 93 8.40 7.72 -14.86
CA ASN A 93 8.64 6.46 -15.55
C ASN A 93 7.75 6.30 -16.77
N PHE A 94 6.52 6.81 -16.71
CA PHE A 94 5.61 6.85 -17.86
C PHE A 94 6.21 7.65 -19.02
N TYR A 95 6.67 8.89 -18.78
CA TYR A 95 7.32 9.70 -19.81
C TYR A 95 8.60 9.06 -20.35
N LYS A 96 9.40 8.45 -19.47
CA LYS A 96 10.60 7.71 -19.90
C LYS A 96 10.27 6.58 -20.87
N GLN A 97 9.16 5.87 -20.67
CA GLN A 97 8.73 4.83 -21.61
C GLN A 97 8.27 5.41 -22.96
N GLU A 98 7.63 6.58 -22.97
CA GLU A 98 7.28 7.25 -24.24
C GLU A 98 8.52 7.67 -25.02
N ASP A 99 9.53 8.22 -24.35
CA ASP A 99 10.79 8.59 -25.00
C ASP A 99 11.49 7.37 -25.62
N ILE A 100 11.49 6.23 -24.92
CA ILE A 100 12.00 4.95 -25.46
C ILE A 100 11.20 4.53 -26.69
N LYS A 101 9.86 4.61 -26.66
CA LYS A 101 9.02 4.27 -27.82
C LYS A 101 9.31 5.19 -29.01
N ARG A 102 9.55 6.47 -28.76
CA ARG A 102 9.94 7.43 -29.79
C ARG A 102 11.28 7.06 -30.44
N GLN A 103 12.28 6.68 -29.64
CA GLN A 103 13.57 6.21 -30.16
C GLN A 103 13.41 4.93 -31.00
N VAL A 104 12.62 3.96 -30.53
CA VAL A 104 12.34 2.72 -31.28
C VAL A 104 11.71 2.99 -32.64
N ILE A 105 10.81 3.98 -32.75
CA ILE A 105 10.20 4.36 -34.03
C ILE A 105 11.25 4.93 -34.99
N LEU A 106 12.14 5.79 -34.49
CA LEU A 106 13.19 6.39 -35.31
C LEU A 106 14.23 5.37 -35.79
N GLU A 107 14.52 4.33 -34.98
CA GLU A 107 15.52 3.33 -35.29
C GLU A 107 14.99 2.15 -36.13
N LYS A 108 13.75 1.70 -35.88
CA LYS A 108 13.25 0.43 -36.42
C LYS A 108 12.16 0.56 -37.47
N ILE A 109 11.47 1.70 -37.56
CA ILE A 109 10.39 1.89 -38.53
C ILE A 109 10.95 2.52 -39.80
N LYS A 110 10.49 2.04 -40.96
CA LYS A 110 10.88 2.60 -42.26
C LYS A 110 10.51 4.09 -42.35
N PRO A 111 11.33 4.93 -43.00
CA PRO A 111 11.12 6.39 -43.05
C PRO A 111 9.73 6.81 -43.52
N GLU A 112 9.15 6.04 -44.44
CA GLU A 112 7.81 6.23 -45.00
C GLU A 112 6.68 6.17 -43.94
N TYR A 113 6.82 5.34 -42.89
CA TYR A 113 5.83 5.21 -41.81
C TYR A 113 6.21 5.98 -40.54
N GLN A 114 7.42 6.56 -40.46
CA GLN A 114 7.89 7.25 -39.26
C GLN A 114 7.06 8.50 -38.93
N LYS A 115 6.64 9.27 -39.95
CA LYS A 115 5.83 10.48 -39.74
C LYS A 115 4.51 10.17 -39.05
N GLU A 116 3.76 9.20 -39.57
CA GLU A 116 2.47 8.77 -39.00
C GLU A 116 2.63 8.17 -37.60
N ALA A 117 3.67 7.34 -37.40
CA ALA A 117 3.97 6.76 -36.09
C ALA A 117 4.36 7.81 -35.03
N LEU A 118 5.10 8.86 -35.42
CA LEU A 118 5.45 9.97 -34.52
C LEU A 118 4.26 10.89 -34.24
N GLU A 119 3.39 11.12 -35.22
CA GLU A 119 2.21 11.96 -35.07
C GLU A 119 1.16 11.32 -34.16
N SER A 120 0.90 10.02 -34.33
CA SER A 120 0.06 9.24 -33.42
C SER A 120 0.62 9.19 -32.00
N LEU A 121 1.95 9.13 -31.82
CA LEU A 121 2.58 9.27 -30.50
C LEU A 121 2.35 10.66 -29.88
N LYS A 122 2.49 11.74 -30.67
CA LYS A 122 2.25 13.11 -30.18
C LYS A 122 0.79 13.30 -29.74
N GLN A 123 -0.17 12.77 -30.51
CA GLN A 123 -1.58 12.82 -30.14
C GLN A 123 -1.84 12.09 -28.83
N LYS A 124 -1.32 10.86 -28.68
CA LYS A 124 -1.41 10.10 -27.43
C LYS A 124 -0.81 10.87 -26.25
N ARG A 125 0.38 11.46 -26.42
CA ARG A 125 1.02 12.26 -25.38
C ARG A 125 0.15 13.45 -24.96
N ALA A 126 -0.45 14.15 -25.90
CA ALA A 126 -1.33 15.29 -25.60
C ALA A 126 -2.60 14.86 -24.84
N GLU A 127 -3.18 13.71 -25.15
CA GLU A 127 -4.30 13.13 -24.38
C GLU A 127 -3.86 12.74 -22.96
N ILE A 128 -2.67 12.16 -22.83
CA ILE A 128 -2.12 11.76 -21.53
C ILE A 128 -1.82 12.99 -20.68
N ASP A 129 -1.18 14.02 -21.23
CA ASP A 129 -0.88 15.26 -20.51
C ASP A 129 -2.16 15.92 -19.95
N LYS A 130 -3.28 15.85 -20.68
CA LYS A 130 -4.59 16.30 -20.18
C LYS A 130 -5.12 15.44 -19.04
N SER A 131 -4.83 14.14 -19.02
CA SER A 131 -5.33 13.19 -18.01
C SER A 131 -4.41 13.01 -16.80
N ILE A 132 -3.13 13.40 -16.88
CA ILE A 132 -2.15 13.27 -15.78
C ILE A 132 -2.61 13.88 -14.47
N PRO A 133 -3.21 15.09 -14.42
CA PRO A 133 -3.72 15.65 -13.17
C PRO A 133 -4.77 14.74 -12.51
N THR A 134 -5.68 14.19 -13.32
CA THR A 134 -6.70 13.25 -12.88
C THR A 134 -6.08 11.94 -12.41
N VAL A 135 -5.14 11.38 -13.17
CA VAL A 135 -4.42 10.14 -12.79
C VAL A 135 -3.66 10.33 -11.47
N LYS A 136 -2.91 11.43 -11.31
CA LYS A 136 -2.21 11.75 -10.06
C LYS A 136 -3.17 11.82 -8.87
N ARG A 137 -4.30 12.52 -9.04
CA ARG A 137 -5.32 12.65 -8.00
C ARG A 137 -5.94 11.29 -7.65
N THR A 138 -6.29 10.47 -8.64
CA THR A 138 -6.86 9.14 -8.43
C THR A 138 -5.87 8.21 -7.74
N MET A 139 -4.61 8.18 -8.19
CA MET A 139 -3.57 7.39 -7.55
C MET A 139 -3.36 7.81 -6.10
N PHE A 140 -3.30 9.12 -5.82
CA PHE A 140 -3.17 9.64 -4.47
C PHE A 140 -4.36 9.25 -3.58
N LEU A 141 -5.60 9.43 -4.06
CA LEU A 141 -6.82 9.09 -3.33
C LEU A 141 -6.94 7.59 -3.05
N MET A 142 -6.62 6.73 -4.02
CA MET A 142 -6.63 5.28 -3.81
C MET A 142 -5.49 4.86 -2.87
N GLY A 143 -4.30 5.44 -3.06
CA GLY A 143 -3.10 5.13 -2.28
C GLY A 143 -3.21 5.52 -0.81
N ILE A 144 -3.89 6.63 -0.47
CA ILE A 144 -4.07 7.09 0.92
C ILE A 144 -5.44 6.70 1.48
N GLY A 145 -6.50 6.81 0.68
CA GLY A 145 -7.88 6.62 1.13
C GLY A 145 -8.14 5.20 1.63
N ILE A 146 -7.63 4.18 0.93
CA ILE A 146 -7.82 2.78 1.34
C ILE A 146 -7.10 2.50 2.69
N PRO A 147 -5.81 2.84 2.87
CA PRO A 147 -5.14 2.71 4.17
C PRO A 147 -5.79 3.49 5.29
N VAL A 148 -6.22 4.73 5.05
CA VAL A 148 -6.91 5.57 6.05
C VAL A 148 -8.23 4.92 6.47
N ALA A 149 -9.06 4.49 5.51
CA ALA A 149 -10.31 3.82 5.81
C ALA A 149 -10.08 2.55 6.63
N ARG A 150 -9.08 1.73 6.26
CA ARG A 150 -8.69 0.54 7.03
C ARG A 150 -8.27 0.91 8.46
N ALA A 151 -7.43 1.93 8.63
CA ALA A 151 -7.00 2.39 9.95
C ALA A 151 -8.19 2.85 10.81
N LEU A 152 -9.12 3.62 10.24
CA LEU A 152 -10.33 4.07 10.92
C LEU A 152 -11.21 2.89 11.36
N ILE A 153 -11.38 1.87 10.51
CA ILE A 153 -12.13 0.64 10.85
C ILE A 153 -11.48 -0.08 12.04
N VAL A 154 -10.15 -0.24 12.02
CA VAL A 154 -9.40 -0.90 13.11
C VAL A 154 -9.54 -0.10 14.40
N ILE A 155 -9.32 1.22 14.35
CA ILE A 155 -9.44 2.11 15.50
C ILE A 155 -10.86 2.05 16.07
N TYR A 156 -11.87 2.20 15.22
CA TYR A 156 -13.28 2.14 15.62
C TYR A 156 -13.62 0.80 16.28
N PHE A 157 -13.21 -0.32 15.69
CA PHE A 157 -13.50 -1.64 16.22
C PHE A 157 -12.88 -1.85 17.62
N PHE A 158 -11.60 -1.55 17.77
CA PHE A 158 -10.89 -1.77 19.03
C PHE A 158 -11.19 -0.72 20.12
N THR A 159 -11.79 0.41 19.75
CA THR A 159 -12.24 1.41 20.72
C THR A 159 -13.64 1.13 21.29
N ARG A 160 -14.41 0.21 20.69
CA ARG A 160 -15.75 -0.16 21.20
C ARG A 160 -15.69 -0.72 22.62
N PRO A 161 -16.58 -0.28 23.55
CA PRO A 161 -16.58 -0.74 24.95
C PRO A 161 -16.62 -2.26 25.10
N LYS A 162 -17.56 -2.92 24.41
CA LYS A 162 -17.71 -4.38 24.40
C LYS A 162 -16.45 -5.13 23.95
N VAL A 163 -15.64 -4.54 23.07
CA VAL A 163 -14.37 -5.13 22.63
C VAL A 163 -13.31 -4.83 23.68
N LYS A 164 -13.22 -3.60 24.20
CA LYS A 164 -12.28 -3.21 25.25
C LYS A 164 -12.36 -4.13 26.47
N GLU A 165 -13.57 -4.46 26.93
CA GLU A 165 -13.82 -5.35 28.07
C GLU A 165 -13.19 -6.74 27.88
N GLN A 166 -13.11 -7.26 26.64
CA GLN A 166 -12.47 -8.56 26.36
C GLN A 166 -10.95 -8.54 26.57
N PHE A 167 -10.35 -7.35 26.53
CA PHE A 167 -8.92 -7.11 26.74
C PHE A 167 -8.61 -6.54 28.13
N MET A 168 -9.59 -6.41 29.02
CA MET A 168 -9.35 -6.03 30.40
C MET A 168 -8.90 -7.29 31.15
N GLU A 169 -7.60 -7.41 31.27
CA GLU A 169 -6.85 -8.37 32.09
C GLU A 169 -5.64 -7.63 32.66
#